data_AF-A0A838P9K6-F1
#
_entry.id   AF-A0A838P9K6-F1
#
_cell.length_a   1.000
_cell.length_b   1.000
_cell.length_c   1.000
_cell.angle_alpha   90.00
_cell.angle_beta   90.00
_cell.angle_gamma   90.00
#
_symmetry.space_group_name_H-M   'P 1'
#
loop_
_entity.id
_entity.type
_entity.pdbx_description
1 polymer ?
#
loop_
_entity_poly.entity_id
_entity_poly.type
_entity_poly.pdbx_seq_one_letter_code
_entity_poly.pdbx_strand_id
1 'polypeptide(L)'
;MLARRIVSETPYESRAVVLGHSQRGGPPSPIDRIMGLLFGACAADAVAANRFGMMVSARGIAPACELSLVDVSEVLGKINTVNVDRHYDTERYNLKGIGM
;
A
#
# COMPACT_ATOMS: atom_id res chain seq x y z
N MET A 1 19.98 3.77 16.67
CA MET A 1 19.72 2.93 15.47
C MET A 1 19.42 1.51 15.92
N LEU A 2 18.34 0.90 15.41
CA LEU A 2 17.84 -0.42 15.85
C LEU A 2 18.91 -1.53 15.80
N ALA A 3 19.69 -1.63 14.72
CA ALA A 3 20.75 -2.63 14.61
C ALA A 3 21.76 -2.59 15.77
N ARG A 4 22.23 -1.40 16.18
CA ARG A 4 23.15 -1.27 17.33
C ARG A 4 22.50 -1.76 18.63
N ARG A 5 21.21 -1.51 18.83
CA ARG A 5 20.46 -1.99 20.00
C ARG A 5 20.34 -3.51 20.01
N ILE A 6 20.08 -4.13 18.85
CA ILE A 6 20.04 -5.58 18.74
C ILE A 6 21.38 -6.21 19.15
N VAL A 7 22.51 -5.65 18.70
CA VAL A 7 23.85 -6.17 19.09
C VAL A 7 24.14 -5.98 20.57
N SER A 8 23.68 -4.87 21.19
CA SER A 8 23.91 -4.64 22.62
C SER A 8 22.99 -5.46 23.54
N GLU A 9 21.81 -5.83 23.06
CA GLU A 9 20.77 -6.50 23.86
C GLU A 9 20.65 -8.01 23.55
N THR A 10 21.35 -8.52 22.52
CA THR A 10 21.26 -9.92 22.07
C THR A 10 22.63 -10.45 21.63
N PRO A 11 22.84 -11.78 21.58
CA PRO A 11 24.09 -12.37 21.09
C PRO A 11 24.21 -12.36 19.55
N TYR A 12 23.30 -11.69 18.84
CA TYR A 12 23.21 -11.74 17.39
C TYR A 12 23.87 -10.53 16.74
N GLU A 13 24.69 -10.80 15.72
CA GLU A 13 25.20 -9.80 14.80
C GLU A 13 24.06 -9.18 13.97
N SER A 14 24.11 -7.88 13.73
CA SER A 14 23.10 -7.21 12.91
C SER A 14 23.66 -6.06 12.07
N ARG A 15 23.04 -5.83 10.91
CA ARG A 15 23.36 -4.74 9.99
C ARG A 15 22.10 -3.98 9.61
N ALA A 16 22.22 -2.66 9.49
CA ALA A 16 21.15 -1.82 8.97
C ALA A 16 21.29 -1.66 7.46
N VAL A 17 20.19 -1.80 6.73
CA VAL A 17 20.12 -1.55 5.28
C VAL A 17 18.96 -0.60 5.02
N VAL A 18 19.22 0.42 4.20
CA VAL A 18 18.21 1.37 3.72
C VAL A 18 18.10 1.19 2.21
N LEU A 19 16.96 0.69 1.73
CA LEU A 19 16.77 0.37 0.31
C LEU A 19 16.66 1.61 -0.59
N GLY A 20 16.05 2.69 -0.08
CA GLY A 20 15.96 3.97 -0.78
C GLY A 20 15.23 3.89 -2.13
N HIS A 21 15.77 4.59 -3.13
CA HIS A 21 15.13 4.80 -4.45
C HIS A 21 14.82 3.50 -5.21
N SER A 22 15.56 2.43 -4.95
CA SER A 22 15.33 1.12 -5.57
C SER A 22 13.92 0.58 -5.32
N GLN A 23 13.25 0.99 -4.23
CA GLN A 23 11.87 0.58 -3.92
C GLN A 23 10.82 1.17 -4.87
N ARG A 24 11.14 2.25 -5.59
CA ARG A 24 10.22 2.92 -6.54
C ARG A 24 10.63 2.76 -8.00
N GLY A 25 11.79 2.15 -8.26
CA GLY A 25 12.31 1.92 -9.60
C GLY A 25 12.09 0.49 -10.08
N GLY A 26 12.57 0.22 -11.30
CA GLY A 26 12.49 -1.10 -11.93
C GLY A 26 11.22 -1.31 -12.76
N PRO A 27 11.17 -2.38 -13.57
CA PRO A 27 9.98 -2.72 -14.35
C PRO A 27 8.80 -3.06 -13.41
N PRO A 28 7.56 -2.62 -13.74
CA PRO A 28 6.38 -2.95 -12.96
C PRO A 28 6.16 -4.46 -12.94
N SER A 29 5.64 -4.99 -11.82
CA SER A 29 5.31 -6.42 -11.72
C SER A 29 4.20 -6.80 -12.72
N PRO A 30 4.01 -8.09 -13.03
CA PRO A 30 2.87 -8.52 -13.85
C PRO A 30 1.52 -8.03 -13.31
N ILE A 31 1.38 -8.02 -11.98
CA ILE A 31 0.16 -7.54 -11.30
C ILE A 31 -0.02 -6.04 -11.54
N ASP A 32 1.03 -5.24 -11.36
CA ASP A 32 0.98 -3.79 -11.58
C ASP A 32 0.59 -3.46 -13.03
N ARG A 33 1.11 -4.22 -13.99
CA ARG A 33 0.76 -4.04 -15.41
C ARG A 33 -0.72 -4.34 -15.68
N ILE A 34 -1.25 -5.44 -15.13
CA ILE A 34 -2.65 -5.80 -15.31
C ILE A 34 -3.56 -4.78 -14.61
N MET A 35 -3.22 -4.39 -13.38
CA MET A 35 -3.97 -3.35 -12.65
C MET A 35 -3.96 -2.03 -13.40
N GLY A 36 -2.81 -1.59 -13.90
CA GLY A 36 -2.69 -0.36 -14.70
C GLY A 36 -3.54 -0.40 -15.97
N LEU A 37 -3.54 -1.54 -16.68
CA LEU A 37 -4.40 -1.75 -17.85
C LEU A 37 -5.88 -1.64 -17.48
N LEU A 38 -6.31 -2.35 -16.44
CA LEU A 38 -7.71 -2.37 -15.99
C LEU A 38 -8.19 -0.98 -15.53
N PHE A 39 -7.37 -0.27 -14.76
CA PHE A 39 -7.68 1.08 -14.31
C PHE A 39 -7.75 2.06 -15.47
N GLY A 40 -6.79 1.98 -16.40
CA GLY A 40 -6.77 2.83 -17.60
C GLY A 40 -7.99 2.60 -18.50
N ALA A 41 -8.35 1.34 -18.74
CA ALA A 41 -9.52 1.00 -19.54
C ALA A 41 -10.82 1.53 -18.90
N CYS A 42 -11.03 1.27 -17.61
CA CYS A 42 -12.21 1.74 -16.89
C CYS A 42 -12.30 3.29 -16.85
N ALA A 43 -11.16 3.98 -16.71
CA ALA A 43 -11.12 5.43 -16.76
C ALA A 43 -11.47 5.97 -18.17
N ALA A 44 -10.98 5.32 -19.23
CA ALA A 44 -11.31 5.68 -20.60
C ALA A 44 -12.81 5.50 -20.89
N ASP A 45 -13.41 4.39 -20.43
CA ASP A 45 -14.85 4.14 -20.54
C ASP A 45 -15.67 5.20 -19.78
N ALA A 46 -15.23 5.59 -18.59
CA ALA A 46 -15.89 6.64 -17.80
C ALA A 46 -15.89 7.99 -18.53
N VAL A 47 -14.76 8.37 -19.13
CA VAL A 47 -14.64 9.60 -19.93
C VAL A 47 -15.54 9.54 -21.17
N ALA A 48 -15.55 8.41 -21.89
CA ALA A 48 -16.42 8.23 -23.06
C ALA A 48 -17.91 8.33 -22.71
N ALA A 49 -18.28 7.92 -21.50
CA ALA A 49 -19.63 8.05 -20.95
C ALA A 49 -19.93 9.44 -20.34
N ASN A 50 -19.06 10.44 -20.50
CA ASN A 50 -19.15 11.78 -19.89
C ASN A 50 -19.24 11.77 -18.35
N ARG A 51 -18.70 10.73 -17.69
CA ARG A 51 -18.67 10.61 -16.23
C ARG A 51 -17.38 11.22 -15.66
N PHE A 52 -17.27 12.54 -15.76
CA PHE A 52 -16.13 13.29 -15.25
C PHE A 52 -16.15 13.38 -13.71
N GLY A 53 -14.99 13.67 -13.12
CA GLY A 53 -14.86 13.79 -11.65
C GLY A 53 -14.87 12.44 -10.91
N MET A 54 -14.79 11.33 -11.64
CA MET A 54 -14.76 9.98 -11.06
C MET A 54 -13.33 9.43 -10.98
N MET A 55 -13.04 8.69 -9.94
CA MET A 55 -11.83 7.90 -9.76
C MET A 55 -12.15 6.41 -9.90
N VAL A 56 -11.31 5.67 -10.63
CA VAL A 56 -11.37 4.20 -10.63
C VAL A 56 -10.82 3.68 -9.31
N SER A 57 -11.59 2.81 -8.65
CA SER A 57 -11.26 2.15 -7.40
C SER A 57 -11.35 0.63 -7.56
N ALA A 58 -10.58 -0.11 -6.77
CA ALA A 58 -10.60 -1.57 -6.78
C ALA A 58 -10.73 -2.13 -5.36
N ARG A 59 -11.52 -3.18 -5.22
CA ARG A 59 -11.49 -4.08 -4.05
C ARG A 59 -10.84 -5.39 -4.44
N GLY A 60 -9.72 -5.73 -3.79
CA GLY A 60 -8.89 -6.87 -4.15
C GLY A 60 -7.74 -6.50 -5.08
N ILE A 61 -7.07 -7.51 -5.64
CA ILE A 61 -5.90 -7.37 -6.53
C ILE A 61 -6.16 -8.23 -7.77
N ALA A 62 -5.70 -7.76 -8.94
CA ALA A 62 -5.82 -8.50 -10.19
C ALA A 62 -5.27 -9.95 -10.07
N PRO A 63 -5.92 -10.92 -10.76
CA PRO A 63 -7.12 -10.75 -11.59
C PRO A 63 -8.44 -10.75 -10.80
N ALA A 64 -8.41 -11.04 -9.50
CA ALA A 64 -9.58 -11.14 -8.64
C ALA A 64 -9.85 -9.80 -7.92
N CYS A 65 -10.13 -8.75 -8.70
CA CYS A 65 -10.53 -7.45 -8.17
C CYS A 65 -11.88 -7.00 -8.72
N GLU A 66 -12.67 -6.37 -7.86
CA GLU A 66 -13.91 -5.69 -8.25
C GLU A 66 -13.61 -4.21 -8.50
N LEU A 67 -13.82 -3.74 -9.73
CA LEU A 67 -13.63 -2.34 -10.11
C LEU A 67 -14.91 -1.55 -9.90
N SER A 68 -14.77 -0.30 -9.45
CA SER A 68 -15.86 0.63 -9.26
C SER A 68 -15.42 2.07 -9.54
N LEU A 69 -16.38 2.95 -9.79
CA LEU A 69 -16.15 4.39 -9.90
C LEU A 69 -16.62 5.06 -8.62
N VAL A 70 -15.77 5.92 -8.05
CA VAL A 70 -16.05 6.71 -6.86
C VAL A 70 -15.88 8.18 -7.19
N ASP A 71 -16.74 9.04 -6.66
CA ASP A 71 -16.59 10.49 -6.87
C ASP A 71 -15.29 10.97 -6.19
N VAL A 72 -14.47 11.73 -6.92
CA VAL A 72 -13.19 12.23 -6.40
C VAL A 72 -13.38 13.07 -5.13
N SER A 73 -14.48 13.80 -5.01
CA SER A 73 -14.80 14.60 -3.82
C SER A 73 -14.94 13.75 -2.54
N GLU A 74 -15.33 12.48 -2.65
CA GLU A 74 -15.44 11.60 -1.49
C GLU A 74 -14.08 11.18 -0.92
N VAL A 75 -13.03 11.19 -1.72
CA VAL A 75 -11.69 10.69 -1.34
C VAL A 75 -10.69 11.81 -1.07
N LEU A 76 -10.94 13.02 -1.59
CA LEU A 76 -10.05 14.16 -1.40
C LEU A 76 -9.84 14.46 0.10
N GLY A 77 -8.58 14.69 0.47
CA GLY A 77 -8.17 15.05 1.83
C GLY A 77 -8.21 13.92 2.86
N LYS A 78 -8.58 12.69 2.47
CA LYS A 78 -8.60 11.53 3.38
C LYS A 78 -7.34 10.70 3.21
N ILE A 79 -6.70 10.38 4.33
CA ILE A 79 -5.56 9.45 4.35
C ILE A 79 -6.12 8.04 4.51
N ASN A 80 -5.66 7.10 3.68
CA ASN A 80 -5.96 5.69 3.88
C ASN A 80 -5.10 5.15 5.04
N THR A 81 -5.69 5.05 6.22
CA THR A 81 -5.02 4.55 7.42
C THR A 81 -5.13 3.03 7.51
N VAL A 82 -4.09 2.40 8.05
CA VAL A 82 -4.14 0.96 8.33
C VAL A 82 -5.12 0.69 9.46
N ASN A 83 -6.05 -0.26 9.25
CA ASN A 83 -6.89 -0.76 10.31
C ASN A 83 -6.06 -1.68 11.22
N VAL A 84 -5.66 -1.16 12.39
CA VAL A 84 -4.78 -1.86 13.32
C VAL A 84 -5.46 -3.13 13.84
N ASP A 85 -6.72 -3.04 14.28
CA ASP A 85 -7.45 -4.18 14.85
C ASP A 85 -7.61 -5.35 13.87
N ARG A 86 -7.74 -5.03 12.58
CA ARG A 86 -7.87 -6.03 11.51
C ARG A 86 -6.53 -6.64 11.12
N HIS A 87 -5.48 -5.84 11.02
CA HIS A 87 -4.21 -6.23 10.40
C HIS A 87 -3.11 -6.60 11.40
N TYR A 88 -3.26 -6.21 12.67
CA TYR A 88 -2.28 -6.43 13.71
C TYR A 88 -2.94 -7.06 14.93
N ASP A 89 -2.35 -8.15 15.40
CA ASP A 89 -2.60 -8.63 16.75
C ASP A 89 -1.84 -7.71 17.71
N THR A 90 -2.57 -6.79 18.34
CA THR A 90 -1.95 -5.86 19.29
C THR A 90 -1.48 -6.63 20.53
N GLU A 91 -2.17 -7.66 21.01
CA GLU A 91 -1.78 -8.48 22.17
C GLU A 91 -0.43 -9.16 21.99
N ARG A 92 -0.20 -9.78 20.83
CA ARG A 92 1.09 -10.43 20.48
C ARG A 92 2.14 -9.50 19.89
N TYR A 93 1.87 -8.21 19.79
CA TYR A 93 2.86 -7.26 19.29
C TYR A 93 3.99 -7.10 20.32
N ASN A 94 5.06 -7.88 20.12
CA ASN A 94 6.23 -7.96 21.00
C ASN A 94 6.98 -6.63 21.22
N LEU A 95 6.63 -5.58 20.48
CA LEU A 95 7.23 -4.24 20.58
C LEU A 95 6.45 -3.29 21.50
N LYS A 96 5.35 -3.72 22.12
CA LYS A 96 4.52 -2.90 23.06
C LYS A 96 5.31 -2.22 24.19
N GLY A 97 6.38 -2.84 24.66
CA GLY A 97 7.20 -2.34 25.78
C GLY A 97 8.48 -1.64 25.35
N ILE A 98 8.77 -1.56 24.05
CA ILE A 98 9.95 -0.83 23.56
C ILE A 98 9.51 0.61 23.37
N GLY A 99 9.59 1.37 24.46
CA GLY A 99 9.16 2.76 24.53
C GLY A 99 9.61 3.58 23.32
N MET A 100 8.70 4.44 22.88
CA MET A 100 9.06 5.69 22.21
C MET A 100 9.52 6.68 23.28
#